data_AF-A0A8E6MDH8-F1
#
_entry.id   AF-A0A8E6MDH8-F1
#
_cell.length_a   1.000
_cell.length_b   1.000
_cell.length_c   1.000
_cell.angle_alpha   90.00
_cell.angle_beta   90.00
_cell.angle_gamma   90.00
#
_symmetry.space_group_name_H-M   'P 1'
#
loop_
_entity.id
_entity.type
_entity.pdbx_description
1 polymer ?
#
loop_
_entity_poly.entity_id
_entity_poly.type
_entity_poly.pdbx_seq_one_letter_code
_entity_poly.pdbx_strand_id
1 'polypeptide(L)'
;GNLIWRSRNFTTTLTCWDNGNTGRGEHAYIYWNPRSAFGNLHRSLAIGVSINGIDYDNVNLRQSGNRPSGPDLGEGTSTDSWGYARPRTLTVSYSVYIKATGLPPPPGDFPALGLPSLFQVDGVGGLDARPNGNFNAYSPGLDKIQV
;
A
#
# COMPACT_ATOMS: atom_id res chain seq x y z
N GLY A 1 12.28 -7.78 14.31
CA GLY A 1 13.14 -6.75 13.72
C GLY A 1 12.98 -5.45 14.48
N ASN A 2 14.04 -4.64 14.55
CA ASN A 2 14.05 -3.38 15.31
C ASN A 2 13.70 -2.19 14.41
N LEU A 3 12.83 -1.30 14.86
CA LEU A 3 12.48 -0.07 14.13
C LEU A 3 13.71 0.84 14.04
N ILE A 4 14.09 1.25 12.83
CA ILE A 4 15.22 2.16 12.58
C ILE A 4 14.72 3.55 12.23
N TRP A 5 13.65 3.63 11.45
CA TRP A 5 13.10 4.90 10.96
C TRP A 5 11.61 4.77 10.69
N ARG A 6 10.88 5.87 10.88
CA ARG A 6 9.48 6.03 10.48
C ARG A 6 9.28 7.43 9.89
N SER A 7 8.53 7.50 8.79
CA SER A 7 8.14 8.77 8.19
C SER A 7 7.18 9.55 9.10
N ARG A 8 6.91 10.80 8.75
CA ARG A 8 5.69 11.46 9.26
C ARG A 8 4.44 10.67 8.86
N ASN A 9 3.35 10.93 9.56
CA ASN A 9 2.04 10.45 9.17
C ASN A 9 1.51 11.27 7.98
N PHE A 10 0.91 10.60 7.01
CA PHE A 10 0.24 11.16 5.85
C PHE A 10 -1.25 10.88 5.96
N THR A 11 -2.08 11.74 5.38
CA THR A 11 -3.52 11.53 5.33
C THR A 11 -4.01 11.89 3.95
N THR A 12 -4.75 10.98 3.33
CA THR A 12 -5.31 11.15 1.99
C THR A 12 -6.78 10.79 2.02
N THR A 13 -7.59 11.62 1.39
CA THR A 13 -9.01 11.38 1.16
C THR A 13 -9.20 10.93 -0.28
N LEU A 14 -9.87 9.79 -0.47
CA LEU A 14 -10.06 9.12 -1.75
C LEU A 14 -11.55 8.94 -1.99
N THR A 15 -12.02 9.16 -3.22
CA THR A 15 -13.38 8.80 -3.63
C THR A 15 -13.31 7.55 -4.51
N CYS A 16 -13.98 6.49 -4.07
CA CYS A 16 -14.05 5.23 -4.78
C CYS A 16 -15.30 5.21 -5.66
N TRP A 17 -15.15 4.87 -6.93
CA TRP A 17 -16.21 4.87 -7.93
C TRP A 17 -16.47 3.44 -8.41
N ASP A 18 -17.73 3.11 -8.68
CA ASP A 18 -18.07 1.85 -9.35
C ASP A 18 -17.70 1.95 -10.83
N ASN A 19 -16.71 1.17 -11.24
CA ASN A 19 -16.21 1.10 -12.61
C ASN A 19 -16.86 -0.05 -13.42
N GLY A 20 -17.64 -0.92 -12.77
CA GLY A 20 -18.27 -2.10 -13.36
C GLY A 20 -19.80 -2.04 -13.47
N ASN A 21 -20.43 -1.00 -12.92
CA ASN A 21 -21.88 -0.88 -12.79
C ASN A 21 -22.52 -2.15 -12.22
N THR A 22 -21.87 -2.75 -11.22
CA THR A 22 -22.20 -4.10 -10.72
C THR A 22 -23.46 -4.10 -9.84
N GLY A 23 -23.97 -2.90 -9.52
CA GLY A 23 -25.20 -2.69 -8.76
C GLY A 23 -25.09 -3.11 -7.29
N ARG A 24 -23.88 -3.43 -6.80
CA ARG A 24 -23.64 -3.78 -5.41
C ARG A 24 -22.50 -2.92 -4.88
N GLY A 25 -22.73 -2.34 -3.70
CA GLY A 25 -21.68 -1.68 -2.94
C GLY A 25 -20.51 -2.63 -2.69
N GLU A 26 -19.32 -2.06 -2.64
CA GLU A 26 -18.07 -2.79 -2.52
C GLU A 26 -17.15 -2.07 -1.52
N HIS A 27 -16.39 -2.87 -0.78
CA HIS A 27 -15.36 -2.36 0.10
C HIS A 27 -14.09 -2.02 -0.67
N ALA A 28 -13.34 -1.05 -0.16
CA ALA A 28 -12.01 -0.74 -0.64
C ALA A 28 -10.95 -1.38 0.25
N TYR A 29 -9.87 -1.87 -0.35
CA TYR A 29 -8.82 -2.59 0.33
C TYR A 29 -7.44 -2.05 -0.02
N ILE A 30 -6.49 -2.29 0.86
CA ILE A 30 -5.08 -2.11 0.59
C ILE A 30 -4.52 -3.32 -0.17
N TYR A 31 -3.80 -3.05 -1.25
CA TYR A 31 -3.03 -4.01 -2.02
C TYR A 31 -1.54 -3.71 -1.89
N TRP A 32 -0.82 -4.55 -1.16
CA TRP A 32 0.61 -4.39 -0.90
C TRP A 32 1.48 -4.67 -2.12
N ASN A 33 2.57 -3.92 -2.24
CA ASN A 33 3.61 -4.12 -3.27
C ASN A 33 3.03 -4.51 -4.65
N PRO A 34 2.12 -3.70 -5.22
CA PRO A 34 1.33 -4.11 -6.39
C PRO A 34 2.18 -4.25 -7.66
N ARG A 35 3.42 -3.75 -7.65
CA ARG A 35 4.35 -3.76 -8.80
C ARG A 35 5.57 -4.66 -8.60
N SER A 36 5.63 -5.43 -7.51
CA SER A 36 6.80 -6.25 -7.15
C SER A 36 8.12 -5.46 -7.19
N ALA A 37 8.11 -4.22 -6.69
CA ALA A 37 9.17 -3.24 -6.95
C ALA A 37 10.28 -3.20 -5.89
N PHE A 38 10.29 -4.14 -4.94
CA PHE A 38 11.29 -4.22 -3.85
C PHE A 38 12.42 -5.22 -4.12
N GLY A 39 12.60 -5.71 -5.35
CA GLY A 39 13.60 -6.73 -5.67
C GLY A 39 15.04 -6.35 -5.30
N ASN A 40 15.37 -5.06 -5.30
CA ASN A 40 16.69 -4.56 -4.92
C ASN A 40 16.84 -4.26 -3.41
N LEU A 41 15.79 -4.42 -2.61
CA LEU A 41 15.88 -4.17 -1.18
C LEU A 41 16.72 -5.28 -0.54
N HIS A 42 17.83 -4.89 0.10
CA HIS A 42 18.67 -5.85 0.79
C HIS A 42 17.92 -6.49 1.98
N ARG A 43 18.14 -7.80 2.20
CA ARG A 43 17.41 -8.61 3.19
C ARG A 43 17.68 -8.26 4.65
N SER A 44 18.67 -7.41 4.92
CA SER A 44 18.89 -6.81 6.25
C SER A 44 17.82 -5.79 6.64
N LEU A 45 17.02 -5.32 5.68
CA LEU A 45 15.95 -4.36 5.89
C LEU A 45 14.59 -4.98 5.55
N ALA A 46 13.58 -4.56 6.30
CA ALA A 46 12.18 -4.82 6.02
C ALA A 46 11.41 -3.50 6.00
N ILE A 47 10.45 -3.39 5.09
CA ILE A 47 9.55 -2.25 4.99
C ILE A 47 8.22 -2.63 5.61
N GLY A 48 7.71 -1.75 6.46
CA GLY A 48 6.35 -1.83 6.95
C GLY A 48 5.60 -0.52 6.70
N VAL A 49 4.28 -0.63 6.77
CA VAL A 49 3.37 0.49 6.60
C VAL A 49 2.37 0.46 7.74
N SER A 50 2.19 1.61 8.41
CA SER A 50 1.09 1.80 9.34
C SER A 50 -0.12 2.30 8.55
N ILE A 51 -1.27 1.66 8.70
CA ILE A 51 -2.56 2.10 8.14
C ILE A 51 -3.53 2.32 9.29
N ASN A 52 -4.08 3.52 9.41
CA ASN A 52 -5.03 3.91 10.45
C ASN A 52 -4.57 3.52 11.87
N GLY A 53 -3.26 3.65 12.14
CA GLY A 53 -2.64 3.34 13.43
C GLY A 53 -2.23 1.88 13.64
N ILE A 54 -2.50 0.99 12.68
CA ILE A 54 -2.13 -0.43 12.74
C ILE A 54 -0.90 -0.67 11.86
N ASP A 55 0.13 -1.27 12.44
CA ASP A 55 1.39 -1.57 11.76
C ASP A 55 1.34 -2.91 11.00
N TYR A 56 1.68 -2.86 9.71
CA TYR A 56 1.79 -4.03 8.84
C TYR A 56 3.25 -4.22 8.43
N ASP A 57 3.87 -5.26 8.99
CA ASP A 57 5.27 -5.60 8.72
C ASP A 57 5.48 -6.37 7.41
N ASN A 58 6.69 -6.23 6.86
CA ASN A 58 7.19 -6.96 5.69
C ASN A 58 6.31 -6.76 4.44
N VAL A 59 5.76 -5.55 4.26
CA VAL A 59 4.93 -5.19 3.10
C VAL A 59 5.71 -5.40 1.80
N ASN A 60 7.02 -5.19 1.81
CA ASN A 60 7.90 -5.46 0.67
C ASN A 60 7.88 -6.94 0.21
N LEU A 61 7.50 -7.88 1.08
CA LEU A 61 7.39 -9.32 0.77
C LEU A 61 5.96 -9.77 0.48
N ARG A 62 4.96 -8.90 0.72
CA ARG A 62 3.54 -9.21 0.52
C ARG A 62 3.11 -8.70 -0.85
N GLN A 63 3.44 -9.43 -1.91
CA GLN A 63 2.96 -9.05 -3.24
C GLN A 63 1.46 -9.33 -3.38
N SER A 64 0.68 -8.28 -3.63
CA SER A 64 -0.70 -8.44 -4.06
C SER A 64 -0.80 -9.05 -5.46
N GLY A 65 -1.71 -10.00 -5.61
CA GLY A 65 -2.22 -10.47 -6.90
C GLY A 65 -3.61 -9.89 -7.18
N ASN A 66 -4.52 -10.71 -7.71
CA ASN A 66 -5.89 -10.30 -8.05
C ASN A 66 -6.85 -10.24 -6.84
N ARG A 67 -6.34 -10.33 -5.61
CA ARG A 67 -7.14 -10.29 -4.38
C ARG A 67 -6.48 -9.37 -3.34
N PRO A 68 -7.25 -8.77 -2.43
CA PRO A 68 -6.70 -7.97 -1.34
C PRO A 68 -5.67 -8.76 -0.53
N SER A 69 -4.55 -8.11 -0.19
CA SER A 69 -3.52 -8.68 0.71
C SER A 69 -3.30 -7.83 1.97
N GLY A 70 -3.95 -6.68 2.05
CA GLY A 70 -3.94 -5.75 3.18
C GLY A 70 -5.32 -5.54 3.80
N PRO A 71 -5.43 -4.57 4.71
CA PRO A 71 -6.67 -4.31 5.42
C PRO A 71 -7.81 -3.82 4.52
N ASP A 72 -9.01 -4.10 4.99
CA ASP A 72 -10.26 -3.46 4.57
C ASP A 72 -10.29 -2.02 5.10
N LEU A 73 -10.58 -1.06 4.22
CA LEU A 73 -10.68 0.36 4.54
C LEU A 73 -12.14 0.79 4.77
N GLY A 74 -13.10 -0.11 4.60
CA GLY A 74 -14.53 0.12 4.65
C GLY A 74 -15.18 0.24 3.28
N GLU A 75 -16.44 0.67 3.27
CA GLU A 75 -17.23 0.85 2.06
C GLU A 75 -16.59 1.90 1.12
N GLY A 76 -16.09 1.45 -0.02
CA GLY A 76 -15.68 2.31 -1.13
C GLY A 76 -16.87 2.72 -1.99
N THR A 77 -17.88 1.88 -2.09
CA THR A 77 -19.18 2.19 -2.68
C THR A 77 -20.30 1.57 -1.84
N SER A 78 -21.50 2.15 -1.90
CA SER A 78 -22.69 1.62 -1.22
C SER A 78 -23.88 1.52 -2.16
N THR A 79 -24.69 0.47 -2.04
CA THR A 79 -25.91 0.32 -2.84
C THR A 79 -26.99 1.32 -2.41
N ASP A 80 -27.62 2.00 -3.36
CA ASP A 80 -28.81 2.83 -3.10
C ASP A 80 -30.12 2.03 -3.12
N SER A 81 -31.24 2.70 -2.87
CA SER A 81 -32.58 2.07 -2.85
C SER A 81 -33.00 1.45 -4.19
N TRP A 82 -32.31 1.79 -5.27
CA TRP A 82 -32.59 1.32 -6.63
C TRP A 82 -31.61 0.23 -7.08
N GLY A 83 -30.68 -0.19 -6.21
CA GLY A 83 -29.70 -1.21 -6.55
C GLY A 83 -28.51 -0.66 -7.34
N TYR A 84 -28.22 0.64 -7.30
CA TYR A 84 -27.02 1.23 -7.93
C TYR A 84 -25.92 1.48 -6.90
N ALA A 85 -24.68 1.15 -7.26
CA ALA A 85 -23.53 1.49 -6.43
C ALA A 85 -23.26 3.01 -6.49
N ARG A 86 -23.23 3.64 -5.32
CA ARG A 86 -22.91 5.06 -5.15
C ARG A 86 -21.51 5.23 -4.59
N PRO A 87 -20.71 6.18 -5.14
CA PRO A 87 -19.37 6.46 -4.64
C PRO A 87 -19.37 6.81 -3.16
N ARG A 88 -18.35 6.35 -2.43
CA ARG A 88 -18.05 6.78 -1.08
C ARG A 88 -16.65 7.37 -1.02
N THR A 89 -16.49 8.25 -0.05
CA THR A 89 -15.21 8.87 0.25
C THR A 89 -14.65 8.24 1.51
N LEU A 90 -13.41 7.78 1.44
CA LEU A 90 -12.68 7.20 2.54
C LEU A 90 -11.42 8.00 2.82
N THR A 91 -11.04 8.07 4.10
CA THR A 91 -9.81 8.74 4.52
C THR A 91 -8.85 7.70 5.06
N VAL A 92 -7.64 7.68 4.50
CA VAL A 92 -6.58 6.76 4.89
C VAL A 92 -5.46 7.56 5.52
N SER A 93 -5.16 7.24 6.78
CA SER A 93 -3.96 7.73 7.46
C SER A 93 -2.86 6.68 7.36
N TYR A 94 -1.65 7.06 6.95
CA TYR A 94 -0.56 6.10 6.82
C TYR A 94 0.82 6.67 7.09
N SER A 95 1.73 5.81 7.53
CA SER A 95 3.17 6.11 7.64
C SER A 95 3.99 4.93 7.16
N VAL A 96 5.20 5.17 6.66
CA VAL A 96 6.12 4.13 6.20
C VAL A 96 7.22 4.00 7.24
N TYR A 97 7.64 2.78 7.51
CA TYR A 97 8.74 2.53 8.43
C TYR A 97 9.64 1.40 7.98
N ILE A 98 10.86 1.40 8.53
CA ILE A 98 11.92 0.48 8.18
C ILE A 98 12.39 -0.23 9.44
N LYS A 99 12.52 -1.55 9.33
CA LYS A 99 13.04 -2.40 10.40
C LYS A 99 14.32 -3.08 9.96
N ALA A 100 15.28 -3.18 10.87
CA ALA A 100 16.37 -4.14 10.76
C ALA A 100 15.82 -5.55 10.95
N THR A 101 16.19 -6.49 10.08
CA THR A 101 15.82 -7.90 10.21
C THR A 101 16.73 -8.66 11.17
N GLY A 102 17.90 -8.10 11.47
CA GLY A 102 18.97 -8.75 12.25
C GLY A 102 20.04 -9.41 11.39
N LEU A 103 19.83 -9.50 10.07
CA LEU A 103 20.90 -9.87 9.14
C LEU A 103 21.90 -8.72 8.98
N PRO A 104 23.20 -9.02 8.79
CA PRO A 104 24.20 -7.98 8.57
C PRO A 104 23.87 -7.17 7.29
N PRO A 105 24.11 -5.85 7.28
CA PRO A 105 23.99 -5.04 6.08
C PRO A 105 25.01 -5.50 5.01
N PRO A 106 24.79 -5.15 3.73
CA PRO A 106 25.81 -5.40 2.72
C PRO A 106 27.07 -4.57 3.02
N PRO A 107 28.24 -4.98 2.53
CA PRO A 107 29.41 -4.12 2.59
C PRO A 107 29.20 -2.87 1.71
N GLY A 108 29.36 -1.68 2.28
CA GLY A 108 29.16 -0.40 1.59
C GLY A 108 27.71 0.10 1.65
N ASP A 109 27.34 0.94 0.68
CA ASP A 109 26.01 1.56 0.63
C ASP A 109 24.92 0.56 0.19
N PHE A 110 23.70 0.81 0.63
CA PHE A 110 22.54 0.08 0.10
C PHE A 110 22.32 0.41 -1.37
N PRO A 111 21.92 -0.58 -2.21
CA PRO A 111 21.60 -0.32 -3.59
C PRO A 111 20.45 0.67 -3.70
N ALA A 112 20.49 1.50 -4.74
CA ALA A 112 19.41 2.43 -4.98
C ALA A 112 18.09 1.69 -5.21
N LEU A 113 17.10 2.01 -4.38
CA LEU A 113 15.73 1.62 -4.62
C LEU A 113 15.11 2.66 -5.53
N GLY A 114 14.44 2.21 -6.59
CA GLY A 114 13.74 3.10 -7.52
C GLY A 114 12.55 3.81 -6.86
N LEU A 115 11.40 3.80 -7.54
CA LEU A 115 10.16 4.33 -6.98
C LEU A 115 9.21 3.16 -6.63
N PRO A 116 9.49 2.39 -5.56
CA PRO A 116 8.65 1.24 -5.23
C PRO A 116 7.25 1.70 -4.80
N SER A 117 6.22 1.08 -5.40
CA SER A 117 4.84 1.22 -4.92
C SER A 117 4.68 0.39 -3.64
N LEU A 118 4.37 1.06 -2.55
CA LEU A 118 4.14 0.45 -1.24
C LEU A 118 2.80 -0.27 -1.23
N PHE A 119 1.76 0.45 -1.68
CA PHE A 119 0.42 -0.06 -1.80
C PHE A 119 -0.41 0.71 -2.81
N GLN A 120 -1.46 0.04 -3.28
CA GLN A 120 -2.59 0.61 -4.02
C GLN A 120 -3.88 0.43 -3.21
N VAL A 121 -4.84 1.34 -3.38
CA VAL A 121 -6.22 1.15 -2.88
C VAL A 121 -7.09 0.66 -4.04
N ASP A 122 -7.81 -0.45 -3.85
CA ASP A 122 -8.66 -1.06 -4.89
C ASP A 122 -9.89 -1.77 -4.32
N GLY A 123 -10.86 -2.08 -5.18
CA GLY A 123 -12.03 -2.91 -4.84
C GLY A 123 -11.70 -4.41 -4.76
N VAL A 124 -12.64 -5.25 -4.33
CA VAL A 124 -12.54 -6.72 -4.25
C VAL A 124 -12.12 -7.34 -5.59
N GLY A 125 -12.52 -6.73 -6.72
CA GLY A 125 -12.23 -7.16 -8.08
C GLY A 125 -10.74 -7.23 -8.48
N GLY A 126 -9.84 -6.68 -7.67
CA GLY A 126 -8.40 -6.80 -7.87
C GLY A 126 -7.76 -5.55 -8.46
N LEU A 127 -6.41 -5.58 -8.55
CA LEU A 127 -5.60 -4.49 -9.07
C LEU A 127 -6.04 -4.08 -10.47
N ASP A 128 -6.71 -2.93 -10.62
CA ASP A 128 -6.94 -2.35 -11.93
C ASP A 128 -5.60 -1.85 -12.49
N ALA A 129 -5.23 -2.35 -13.67
CA ALA A 129 -4.01 -1.98 -14.38
C ALA A 129 -4.15 -0.67 -15.16
N ARG A 130 -5.34 -0.05 -15.16
CA ARG A 130 -5.58 1.24 -15.83
C ARG A 130 -4.62 2.31 -15.30
N PRO A 131 -3.79 2.90 -16.18
CA PRO A 131 -2.94 4.03 -15.80
C PRO A 131 -3.80 5.14 -15.19
N ASN A 132 -3.38 5.66 -14.03
CA ASN A 132 -4.03 6.77 -13.32
C ASN A 132 -5.47 6.51 -12.82
N GLY A 133 -5.93 5.25 -12.79
CA GLY A 133 -7.25 4.91 -12.24
C GLY A 133 -7.28 4.86 -10.71
N ASN A 134 -6.19 4.40 -10.09
CA ASN A 134 -6.14 4.07 -8.66
C ASN A 134 -5.01 4.78 -7.91
N PHE A 135 -5.27 5.12 -6.65
CA PHE A 135 -4.26 5.74 -5.78
C PHE A 135 -3.12 4.76 -5.48
N ASN A 136 -1.88 5.19 -5.70
CA ASN A 136 -0.67 4.46 -5.37
C ASN A 136 0.21 5.30 -4.45
N ALA A 137 0.60 4.74 -3.31
CA ALA A 137 1.60 5.34 -2.43
C ALA A 137 2.99 4.85 -2.81
N TYR A 138 3.91 5.78 -3.07
CA TYR A 138 5.30 5.51 -3.42
C TYR A 138 6.26 5.96 -2.32
N SER A 139 7.40 5.29 -2.19
CA SER A 139 8.50 5.71 -1.30
C SER A 139 9.75 6.04 -2.09
N PRO A 140 10.00 7.30 -2.49
CA PRO A 140 11.32 7.69 -2.98
C PRO A 140 12.33 7.75 -1.82
N GLY A 141 13.63 7.56 -2.09
CA GLY A 141 14.68 7.98 -1.16
C GLY A 141 15.23 6.92 -0.19
N LEU A 142 14.87 5.64 -0.33
CA LEU A 142 15.45 4.58 0.52
C LEU A 142 16.95 4.37 0.23
N ASP A 143 17.43 4.82 -0.93
CA ASP A 143 18.83 4.88 -1.35
C ASP A 143 19.70 5.85 -0.51
N LYS A 144 19.07 6.74 0.26
CA LYS A 144 19.77 7.74 1.10
C LYS A 144 19.94 7.32 2.55
N ILE A 145 19.58 6.08 2.90
CA ILE A 145 19.72 5.57 4.26
C ILE A 145 21.14 5.04 4.43
N GLN A 146 21.95 5.79 5.17
CA GLN A 146 23.27 5.40 5.64
C GLN A 146 23.14 4.81 7.04
N VAL A 147 23.73 3.64 7.30
CA VAL A 147 23.75 2.96 8.62
C VAL A 147 25.20 2.80 9.06
#